data_AF-A0A967HJ72-F1
#
_entry.id   AF-A0A967HJ72-F1
#
_cell.length_a   1.000
_cell.length_b   1.000
_cell.length_c   1.000
_cell.angle_alpha   90.00
_cell.angle_beta   90.00
_cell.angle_gamma   90.00
#
_symmetry.space_group_name_H-M   'P 1'
#
loop_
_entity.id
_entity.type
_entity.pdbx_description
1 polymer ?
#
loop_
_entity_poly.entity_id
_entity_poly.type
_entity_poly.pdbx_seq_one_letter_code
_entity_poly.pdbx_strand_id
1 'polypeptide(L)'
;MSDSRDAGTSPTRGPLVRGVIAGLVGATVLALWFLLVDGLAGRPFHTPAFLARVLFGAEVTEPTVGRIALYTAVHYAVFLAVGVGVSRLRDRFEFVPGILLGAVLGFLLFDLLFYGSIWLTGVDVVGYLGWAEVLAGNVAAGIGIMATISALGPQPSRSWAEVLAEHTTLREGLVVGLLGAGAVALWFLVIDTVAGRVLFTPAALGSVIFHGATGMADVRVDALTILAYTGFHFGAFLATGLVAAAIVGYAEDRHAYVLLGAVLLFVTFETFFIGLVAIAAQWLLEVIPWWSIAVANLVAAAGMGYYLGRRHPDLVAALGEPELERNVEAAEPREPPTPPGAGTTGVGPGTP
;
A
#
# COMPACT_ATOMS: atom_id res chain seq x y z
N MET A 1 -39.07 -12.43 38.06
CA MET A 1 -37.67 -11.96 37.95
C MET A 1 -37.26 -12.28 36.53
N SER A 2 -37.35 -11.28 35.65
CA SER A 2 -37.32 -11.45 34.20
C SER A 2 -35.91 -11.66 33.68
N ASP A 3 -35.80 -12.71 32.89
CA ASP A 3 -34.79 -13.02 31.89
C ASP A 3 -34.19 -11.78 31.22
N SER A 4 -32.87 -11.65 31.30
CA SER A 4 -32.11 -10.51 30.80
C SER A 4 -31.18 -10.94 29.67
N ARG A 5 -31.69 -10.74 28.45
CA ARG A 5 -30.97 -10.30 27.25
C ARG A 5 -29.74 -11.13 26.87
N ASP A 6 -30.00 -12.20 26.12
CA ASP A 6 -29.15 -12.58 24.99
C ASP A 6 -29.24 -11.47 23.93
N ALA A 7 -28.45 -10.41 24.12
CA ALA A 7 -28.15 -9.47 23.05
C ALA A 7 -27.21 -10.19 22.09
N GLY A 8 -27.78 -10.74 21.02
CA GLY A 8 -27.07 -11.50 20.00
C GLY A 8 -25.84 -10.77 19.47
N THR A 9 -24.66 -11.13 19.98
CA THR A 9 -23.40 -10.91 19.28
C THR A 9 -23.46 -11.78 18.04
N SER A 10 -23.48 -11.17 16.86
CA SER A 10 -23.40 -11.88 15.59
C SER A 10 -22.22 -12.86 15.67
N PRO A 11 -22.39 -14.16 15.34
CA PRO A 11 -21.26 -15.07 15.36
C PRO A 11 -20.20 -14.52 14.41
N THR A 12 -19.02 -14.22 14.96
CA THR A 12 -17.87 -13.79 14.19
C THR A 12 -17.62 -14.85 13.12
N ARG A 13 -17.83 -14.49 11.85
CA ARG A 13 -17.66 -15.44 10.73
C ARG A 13 -16.20 -15.85 10.70
N GLY A 14 -15.93 -17.16 10.72
CA GLY A 14 -14.57 -17.69 10.67
C GLY A 14 -13.79 -17.18 9.45
N PRO A 15 -12.45 -17.17 9.50
CA PRO A 15 -11.59 -16.52 8.49
C PRO A 15 -11.84 -16.97 7.07
N LEU A 16 -12.23 -18.24 6.88
CA LEU A 16 -12.59 -18.78 5.58
C LEU A 16 -13.83 -18.09 5.01
N VAL A 17 -14.93 -18.02 5.76
CA VAL A 17 -16.19 -17.42 5.31
C VAL A 17 -16.01 -15.93 5.06
N ARG A 18 -15.32 -15.23 5.97
CA ARG A 18 -14.97 -13.80 5.80
C ARG A 18 -14.17 -13.57 4.53
N GLY A 19 -13.16 -14.40 4.29
CA GLY A 19 -12.30 -14.30 3.11
C GLY A 19 -13.03 -14.61 1.80
N VAL A 20 -13.92 -15.60 1.80
CA VAL A 20 -14.78 -15.91 0.64
C VAL A 20 -15.67 -14.71 0.31
N ILE A 21 -16.34 -14.12 1.30
CA ILE A 21 -17.19 -12.94 1.06
C ILE A 21 -16.36 -11.77 0.53
N ALA A 22 -15.20 -11.50 1.14
CA ALA A 22 -14.32 -10.44 0.69
C ALA A 22 -13.85 -10.66 -0.76
N GLY A 23 -13.48 -11.89 -1.11
CA GLY A 23 -13.11 -12.25 -2.48
C GLY A 23 -14.25 -12.05 -3.48
N LEU A 24 -15.48 -12.46 -3.14
CA LEU A 24 -16.66 -12.21 -3.98
C LEU A 24 -16.92 -10.72 -4.19
N VAL A 25 -16.76 -9.92 -3.14
CA VAL A 25 -16.89 -8.45 -3.22
C VAL A 25 -15.83 -7.88 -4.15
N GLY A 26 -14.55 -8.19 -3.94
CA GLY A 26 -13.46 -7.72 -4.79
C GLY A 26 -13.64 -8.09 -6.27
N ALA A 27 -14.00 -9.34 -6.54
CA ALA A 27 -14.26 -9.83 -7.89
C ALA A 27 -15.40 -9.06 -8.56
N THR A 28 -16.48 -8.82 -7.80
CA THR A 28 -17.68 -8.13 -8.30
C THR A 28 -17.42 -6.64 -8.51
N VAL A 29 -16.68 -5.98 -7.61
CA VAL A 29 -16.28 -4.58 -7.77
C VAL A 29 -15.47 -4.41 -9.06
N LEU A 30 -14.48 -5.26 -9.31
CA LEU A 30 -13.68 -5.16 -10.53
C LEU A 30 -14.50 -5.45 -11.79
N ALA A 31 -15.38 -6.47 -11.73
CA ALA A 31 -16.24 -6.82 -12.86
C ALA A 31 -17.24 -5.70 -13.19
N LEU A 32 -17.85 -5.08 -12.18
CA LEU A 32 -18.77 -3.95 -12.38
C LEU A 32 -18.05 -2.69 -12.87
N TRP A 33 -16.83 -2.43 -12.38
CA TRP A 33 -15.99 -1.35 -12.87
C TRP A 33 -15.74 -1.46 -14.38
N PHE A 34 -15.28 -2.63 -14.84
CA PHE A 34 -15.04 -2.83 -16.27
C PHE A 34 -16.32 -2.93 -17.08
N LEU A 35 -17.42 -3.45 -16.54
CA LEU A 35 -18.72 -3.39 -17.21
C LEU A 35 -19.17 -1.94 -17.44
N LEU A 36 -18.93 -1.05 -16.47
CA LEU A 36 -19.20 0.37 -16.61
C LEU A 36 -18.29 1.02 -17.66
N VAL A 37 -16.97 0.82 -17.57
CA VAL A 37 -15.99 1.36 -18.53
C VAL A 37 -16.31 0.91 -19.96
N ASP A 38 -16.48 -0.40 -20.16
CA ASP A 38 -16.84 -1.02 -21.43
C ASP A 38 -18.17 -0.49 -21.97
N GLY A 39 -19.17 -0.36 -21.10
CA GLY A 39 -20.50 0.16 -21.44
C GLY A 39 -20.47 1.62 -21.87
N LEU A 40 -19.73 2.47 -21.14
CA LEU A 40 -19.52 3.88 -21.48
C LEU A 40 -18.75 4.04 -22.80
N ALA A 41 -17.86 3.10 -23.13
CA ALA A 41 -17.16 3.04 -24.42
C ALA A 41 -18.00 2.43 -25.56
N GLY A 42 -19.26 2.03 -25.30
CA GLY A 42 -20.15 1.42 -26.29
C GLY A 42 -19.78 -0.01 -26.69
N ARG A 43 -18.95 -0.70 -25.90
CA ARG A 43 -18.43 -2.05 -26.18
C ARG A 43 -18.59 -2.97 -24.96
N PRO A 44 -19.83 -3.32 -24.56
CA PRO A 44 -20.06 -4.12 -23.37
C PRO A 44 -19.29 -5.46 -23.45
N PHE A 45 -18.70 -5.88 -22.32
CA PHE A 45 -17.90 -7.10 -22.19
C PHE A 45 -16.59 -7.14 -23.01
N HIS A 46 -16.14 -6.00 -23.56
CA HIS A 46 -14.87 -5.91 -24.27
C HIS A 46 -13.68 -6.38 -23.41
N THR A 47 -13.63 -5.95 -22.15
CA THR A 47 -12.56 -6.30 -21.21
C THR A 47 -12.53 -7.81 -20.89
N PRO A 48 -13.60 -8.45 -20.40
CA PRO A 48 -13.57 -9.89 -20.13
C PRO A 48 -13.43 -10.73 -21.40
N ALA A 49 -13.88 -10.25 -22.57
CA ALA A 49 -13.60 -10.90 -23.85
C ALA A 49 -12.11 -10.85 -24.21
N PHE A 50 -11.46 -9.71 -24.04
CA PHE A 50 -10.02 -9.56 -24.25
C PHE A 50 -9.22 -10.45 -23.30
N LEU A 51 -9.51 -10.38 -21.99
CA LEU A 51 -8.80 -11.17 -20.98
C LEU A 51 -9.02 -12.67 -21.16
N ALA A 52 -10.20 -13.10 -21.63
CA ALA A 52 -10.42 -14.49 -22.03
C ALA A 52 -9.53 -14.91 -23.20
N ARG A 53 -9.32 -14.06 -24.21
CA ARG A 53 -8.38 -14.36 -25.31
C ARG A 53 -6.93 -14.45 -24.81
N VAL A 54 -6.52 -13.54 -23.92
CA VAL A 54 -5.18 -13.57 -23.33
C VAL A 54 -4.97 -14.86 -22.53
N LEU A 55 -5.95 -15.27 -21.73
CA LEU A 55 -5.87 -16.47 -20.90
C LEU A 55 -5.89 -17.79 -21.72
N PHE A 56 -6.67 -17.85 -22.79
CA PHE A 56 -6.87 -19.08 -23.59
C PHE A 56 -6.07 -19.12 -24.90
N GLY A 57 -5.23 -18.11 -25.18
CA GLY A 57 -4.40 -18.02 -26.38
C GLY A 57 -5.04 -17.25 -27.54
N ALA A 58 -4.20 -16.47 -28.23
CA ALA A 58 -4.59 -15.54 -29.29
C ALA A 58 -5.01 -16.20 -30.63
N GLU A 59 -4.76 -17.50 -30.81
CA GLU A 59 -5.12 -18.23 -32.03
C GLU A 59 -6.63 -18.43 -32.19
N VAL A 60 -7.42 -18.12 -31.16
CA VAL A 60 -8.86 -18.31 -31.22
C VAL A 60 -9.55 -17.03 -31.67
N THR A 61 -10.16 -17.14 -32.84
CA THR A 61 -10.62 -16.04 -33.68
C THR A 61 -11.84 -15.27 -33.17
N GLU A 62 -12.64 -15.77 -32.22
CA GLU A 62 -13.80 -15.03 -31.69
C GLU A 62 -14.05 -15.32 -30.18
N PRO A 63 -14.29 -14.29 -29.34
CA PRO A 63 -14.69 -14.48 -27.95
C PRO A 63 -16.12 -15.06 -27.88
N THR A 64 -16.24 -16.31 -27.46
CA THR A 64 -17.55 -16.95 -27.24
C THR A 64 -18.10 -16.64 -25.85
N VAL A 65 -19.43 -16.63 -25.71
CA VAL A 65 -20.11 -16.50 -24.39
C VAL A 65 -19.54 -17.51 -23.38
N GLY A 66 -19.29 -18.75 -23.82
CA GLY A 66 -18.72 -19.79 -22.96
C GLY A 66 -17.32 -19.47 -22.45
N ARG A 67 -16.47 -18.81 -23.25
CA ARG A 67 -15.12 -18.41 -22.84
C ARG A 67 -15.12 -17.22 -21.91
N ILE A 68 -16.00 -16.24 -22.16
CA ILE A 68 -16.20 -15.11 -21.25
C ILE A 68 -16.69 -15.64 -19.90
N ALA A 69 -17.62 -16.60 -19.88
CA ALA A 69 -18.10 -17.25 -18.66
C ALA A 69 -16.97 -18.02 -17.94
N LEU A 70 -16.16 -18.79 -18.67
CA LEU A 70 -15.03 -19.53 -18.09
C LEU A 70 -13.96 -18.59 -17.51
N TYR A 71 -13.59 -17.53 -18.24
CA TYR A 71 -12.71 -16.48 -17.74
C TYR A 71 -13.29 -15.83 -16.47
N THR A 72 -14.59 -15.51 -16.48
CA THR A 72 -15.27 -14.94 -15.30
C THR A 72 -15.18 -15.90 -14.11
N ALA A 73 -15.36 -17.20 -14.31
CA ALA A 73 -15.18 -18.20 -13.25
C ALA A 73 -13.75 -18.23 -12.71
N VAL A 74 -12.74 -18.15 -13.58
CA VAL A 74 -11.32 -18.07 -13.19
C VAL A 74 -11.03 -16.79 -12.41
N HIS A 75 -11.51 -15.64 -12.88
CA HIS A 75 -11.43 -14.34 -12.19
C HIS A 75 -11.99 -14.41 -10.77
N TYR A 76 -13.21 -14.94 -10.61
CA TYR A 76 -13.80 -15.13 -9.28
C TYR A 76 -12.99 -16.11 -8.42
N ALA A 77 -12.48 -17.20 -9.00
CA ALA A 77 -11.65 -18.16 -8.26
C ALA A 77 -10.34 -17.54 -7.72
N VAL A 78 -9.67 -16.71 -8.54
CA VAL A 78 -8.47 -15.97 -8.12
C VAL A 78 -8.80 -15.01 -6.97
N PHE A 79 -9.87 -14.21 -7.11
CA PHE A 79 -10.28 -13.27 -6.08
C PHE A 79 -10.74 -13.96 -4.78
N LEU A 80 -11.39 -15.13 -4.88
CA LEU A 80 -11.69 -15.97 -3.73
C LEU A 80 -10.42 -16.42 -3.01
N ALA A 81 -9.41 -16.88 -3.75
CA ALA A 81 -8.11 -17.27 -3.19
C ALA A 81 -7.42 -16.09 -2.51
N VAL A 82 -7.42 -14.91 -3.14
CA VAL A 82 -6.88 -13.65 -2.59
C VAL A 82 -7.61 -13.27 -1.30
N GLY A 83 -8.95 -13.18 -1.31
CA GLY A 83 -9.74 -12.80 -0.15
C GLY A 83 -9.56 -13.75 1.04
N VAL A 84 -9.49 -15.05 0.76
CA VAL A 84 -9.18 -16.09 1.76
C VAL A 84 -7.74 -15.96 2.28
N GLY A 85 -6.76 -15.74 1.41
CA GLY A 85 -5.35 -15.53 1.78
C GLY A 85 -5.18 -14.33 2.70
N VAL A 86 -5.72 -13.18 2.31
CA VAL A 86 -5.68 -11.92 3.08
C VAL A 86 -6.40 -12.07 4.42
N SER A 87 -7.58 -12.71 4.43
CA SER A 87 -8.34 -12.96 5.67
C SER A 87 -7.58 -13.84 6.67
N ARG A 88 -6.81 -14.82 6.20
CA ARG A 88 -5.95 -15.65 7.06
C ARG A 88 -4.69 -14.93 7.52
N LEU A 89 -4.12 -14.09 6.66
CA LEU A 89 -2.95 -13.29 7.01
C LEU A 89 -3.27 -12.31 8.13
N ARG A 90 -4.47 -11.71 8.11
CA ARG A 90 -4.96 -10.86 9.19
C ARG A 90 -4.91 -11.53 10.56
N ASP A 91 -5.38 -12.77 10.66
CA ASP A 91 -5.45 -13.49 11.94
C ASP A 91 -4.07 -13.84 12.51
N ARG A 92 -3.01 -13.77 11.70
CA ARG A 92 -1.63 -14.05 12.13
C ARG A 92 -0.88 -12.83 12.65
N PHE A 93 -1.31 -11.62 12.30
CA PHE A 93 -0.51 -10.41 12.46
C PHE A 93 -1.30 -9.24 13.07
N GLU A 94 -2.51 -9.51 13.59
CA GLU A 94 -3.42 -8.49 14.13
C GLU A 94 -3.47 -7.20 13.30
N PHE A 95 -3.43 -7.33 11.97
CA PHE A 95 -3.38 -6.16 11.09
C PHE A 95 -4.62 -5.32 11.28
N VAL A 96 -4.44 -4.00 11.43
CA VAL A 96 -5.52 -3.03 11.32
C VAL A 96 -6.06 -3.07 9.88
N PRO A 97 -7.32 -3.48 9.67
CA PRO A 97 -7.95 -3.40 8.37
C PRO A 97 -8.19 -1.93 8.01
N GLY A 98 -7.70 -1.48 6.85
CA GLY A 98 -7.87 -0.10 6.44
C GLY A 98 -7.75 0.09 4.94
N ILE A 99 -8.17 1.28 4.48
CA ILE A 99 -8.04 1.72 3.10
C ILE A 99 -6.60 1.60 2.61
N LEU A 100 -5.61 1.85 3.48
CA LEU A 100 -4.18 1.72 3.16
C LEU A 100 -3.82 0.32 2.66
N LEU A 101 -4.16 -0.73 3.43
CA LEU A 101 -3.92 -2.11 3.00
C LEU A 101 -4.75 -2.50 1.77
N GLY A 102 -5.93 -1.88 1.61
CA GLY A 102 -6.74 -2.04 0.41
C GLY A 102 -6.06 -1.46 -0.84
N ALA A 103 -5.44 -0.29 -0.70
CA ALA A 103 -4.64 0.32 -1.74
C ALA A 103 -3.39 -0.51 -2.04
N VAL A 104 -2.65 -0.97 -1.02
CA VAL A 104 -1.52 -1.90 -1.17
C VAL A 104 -1.93 -3.13 -1.99
N LEU A 105 -3.03 -3.77 -1.61
CA LEU A 105 -3.55 -4.93 -2.31
C LEU A 105 -3.92 -4.59 -3.76
N GLY A 106 -4.54 -3.43 -3.99
CA GLY A 106 -4.87 -2.95 -5.33
C GLY A 106 -3.65 -2.74 -6.22
N PHE A 107 -2.64 -2.02 -5.74
CA PHE A 107 -1.37 -1.84 -6.47
C PHE A 107 -0.68 -3.18 -6.72
N LEU A 108 -0.64 -4.06 -5.72
CA LEU A 108 -0.04 -5.39 -5.88
C LEU A 108 -0.77 -6.21 -6.95
N LEU A 109 -2.11 -6.22 -6.95
CA LEU A 109 -2.89 -6.91 -7.97
C LEU A 109 -2.70 -6.31 -9.36
N PHE A 110 -2.59 -4.98 -9.46
CA PHE A 110 -2.24 -4.30 -10.70
C PHE A 110 -0.87 -4.75 -11.21
N ASP A 111 0.17 -4.70 -10.37
CA ASP A 111 1.54 -5.03 -10.77
C ASP A 111 1.65 -6.51 -11.18
N LEU A 112 1.03 -7.41 -10.42
CA LEU A 112 0.97 -8.82 -10.76
C LEU A 112 0.27 -9.06 -12.10
N LEU A 113 -0.83 -8.35 -12.37
CA LEU A 113 -1.50 -8.41 -13.66
C LEU A 113 -0.60 -7.87 -14.77
N PHE A 114 0.00 -6.70 -14.57
CA PHE A 114 0.83 -6.03 -15.57
C PHE A 114 2.06 -6.87 -15.94
N TYR A 115 2.98 -7.04 -14.99
CA TYR A 115 4.22 -7.77 -15.21
C TYR A 115 3.96 -9.25 -15.51
N GLY A 116 2.97 -9.85 -14.85
CA GLY A 116 2.58 -11.25 -15.09
C GLY A 116 2.03 -11.46 -16.48
N SER A 117 1.19 -10.56 -17.01
CA SER A 117 0.65 -10.68 -18.37
C SER A 117 1.76 -10.61 -19.42
N ILE A 118 2.69 -9.65 -19.31
CA ILE A 118 3.82 -9.53 -20.22
C ILE A 118 4.72 -10.76 -20.12
N TRP A 119 5.06 -11.20 -18.91
CA TRP A 119 6.00 -12.29 -18.70
C TRP A 119 5.45 -13.66 -19.13
N LEU A 120 4.18 -13.94 -18.83
CA LEU A 120 3.55 -15.23 -19.12
C LEU A 120 3.03 -15.33 -20.56
N THR A 121 2.50 -14.22 -21.10
CA THR A 121 1.74 -14.24 -22.36
C THR A 121 2.35 -13.37 -23.45
N GLY A 122 3.28 -12.47 -23.11
CA GLY A 122 3.82 -11.47 -24.03
C GLY A 122 2.84 -10.33 -24.34
N VAL A 123 1.66 -10.31 -23.74
CA VAL A 123 0.62 -9.31 -23.99
C VAL A 123 0.67 -8.21 -22.94
N ASP A 124 0.77 -6.96 -23.38
CA ASP A 124 0.57 -5.79 -22.52
C ASP A 124 -0.94 -5.53 -22.31
N VAL A 125 -1.50 -6.21 -21.31
CA VAL A 125 -2.92 -6.07 -20.93
C VAL A 125 -3.24 -4.63 -20.49
N VAL A 126 -2.32 -4.00 -19.77
CA VAL A 126 -2.50 -2.66 -19.20
C VAL A 126 -2.47 -1.60 -20.28
N GLY A 127 -1.51 -1.68 -21.21
CA GLY A 127 -1.46 -0.80 -22.37
C GLY A 127 -2.68 -0.96 -23.28
N TYR A 128 -3.20 -2.19 -23.43
CA TYR A 128 -4.40 -2.43 -24.26
C TYR A 128 -5.69 -1.89 -23.64
N LEU A 129 -5.90 -2.08 -22.33
CA LEU A 129 -7.13 -1.69 -21.64
C LEU A 129 -7.14 -0.24 -21.15
N GLY A 130 -5.97 0.38 -21.03
CA GLY A 130 -5.81 1.68 -20.40
C GLY A 130 -5.32 1.52 -18.95
N TRP A 131 -4.17 2.11 -18.66
CA TRP A 131 -3.53 1.94 -17.35
C TRP A 131 -4.35 2.55 -16.21
N ALA A 132 -5.06 3.65 -16.47
CA ALA A 132 -5.85 4.36 -15.47
C ALA A 132 -7.07 3.52 -15.05
N GLU A 133 -7.74 2.91 -16.02
CA GLU A 133 -8.90 2.05 -15.83
C GLU A 133 -8.51 0.79 -15.05
N VAL A 134 -7.40 0.16 -15.43
CA VAL A 134 -6.90 -1.04 -14.73
C VAL A 134 -6.46 -0.71 -13.31
N LEU A 135 -5.77 0.41 -13.08
CA LEU A 135 -5.36 0.85 -11.74
C LEU A 135 -6.57 1.15 -10.86
N ALA A 136 -7.49 1.97 -11.34
CA ALA A 136 -8.67 2.38 -10.58
C ALA A 136 -9.52 1.17 -10.17
N GLY A 137 -9.73 0.22 -11.09
CA GLY A 137 -10.45 -1.02 -10.82
C GLY A 137 -9.78 -1.86 -9.74
N ASN A 138 -8.46 -2.10 -9.85
CA ASN A 138 -7.72 -2.91 -8.87
C ASN A 138 -7.67 -2.26 -7.49
N VAL A 139 -7.45 -0.94 -7.41
CA VAL A 139 -7.49 -0.19 -6.15
C VAL A 139 -8.88 -0.26 -5.51
N ALA A 140 -9.95 -0.06 -6.30
CA ALA A 140 -11.31 -0.18 -5.80
C ALA A 140 -11.62 -1.60 -5.28
N ALA A 141 -11.18 -2.63 -6.00
CA ALA A 141 -11.35 -4.02 -5.60
C ALA A 141 -10.57 -4.36 -4.32
N GLY A 142 -9.33 -3.91 -4.20
CA GLY A 142 -8.50 -4.06 -3.01
C GLY A 142 -9.10 -3.38 -1.78
N ILE A 143 -9.59 -2.14 -1.93
CA ILE A 143 -10.33 -1.42 -0.90
C ILE A 143 -11.61 -2.19 -0.53
N GLY A 144 -12.36 -2.71 -1.50
CA GLY A 144 -13.57 -3.50 -1.27
C GLY A 144 -13.32 -4.78 -0.47
N ILE A 145 -12.25 -5.52 -0.80
CA ILE A 145 -11.81 -6.71 -0.04
C ILE A 145 -11.51 -6.30 1.40
N MET A 146 -10.67 -5.28 1.59
CA MET A 146 -10.24 -4.89 2.94
C MET A 146 -11.40 -4.33 3.75
N ALA A 147 -12.23 -3.45 3.19
CA ALA A 147 -13.41 -2.92 3.86
C ALA A 147 -14.39 -4.01 4.30
N THR A 148 -14.57 -5.06 3.48
CA THR A 148 -15.39 -6.22 3.83
C THR A 148 -14.78 -7.00 4.99
N ILE A 149 -13.47 -7.22 4.99
CA ILE A 149 -12.76 -7.86 6.09
C ILE A 149 -12.86 -6.99 7.37
N SER A 150 -12.74 -5.66 7.25
CA SER A 150 -12.90 -4.71 8.36
C SER A 150 -14.29 -4.81 8.97
N ALA A 151 -15.33 -4.68 8.15
CA ALA A 151 -16.73 -4.64 8.57
C ALA A 151 -17.19 -5.96 9.22
N LEU A 152 -16.60 -7.08 8.80
CA LEU A 152 -16.84 -8.40 9.39
C LEU A 152 -15.92 -8.70 10.59
N GLY A 153 -15.10 -7.74 11.03
CA GLY A 153 -14.20 -7.84 12.17
C GLY A 153 -14.60 -6.95 13.36
N PRO A 154 -14.10 -7.24 14.58
CA PRO A 154 -14.61 -6.64 15.81
C PRO A 154 -14.05 -5.25 16.20
N GLN A 155 -13.30 -4.54 15.35
CA GLN A 155 -12.63 -3.28 15.76
C GLN A 155 -13.05 -2.05 14.92
N PRO A 156 -13.47 -0.94 15.54
CA PRO A 156 -13.74 0.32 14.85
C PRO A 156 -12.46 1.10 14.48
N SER A 157 -12.42 1.69 13.28
CA SER A 157 -11.32 2.53 12.78
C SER A 157 -11.51 4.01 13.14
N ARG A 158 -10.45 4.71 13.56
CA ARG A 158 -10.41 6.18 13.68
C ARG A 158 -10.40 6.82 12.28
N SER A 159 -10.93 8.03 12.14
CA SER A 159 -10.94 8.77 10.87
C SER A 159 -9.54 9.33 10.55
N TRP A 160 -9.05 9.10 9.33
CA TRP A 160 -7.77 9.69 8.86
C TRP A 160 -7.74 11.21 8.90
N ALA A 161 -8.91 11.86 8.81
CA ALA A 161 -9.02 13.31 8.91
C ALA A 161 -8.62 13.84 10.29
N GLU A 162 -8.87 13.06 11.36
CA GLU A 162 -8.47 13.44 12.71
C GLU A 162 -6.95 13.35 12.88
N VAL A 163 -6.33 12.28 12.37
CA VAL A 163 -4.88 12.06 12.44
C VAL A 163 -4.12 13.14 11.64
N LEU A 164 -4.62 13.50 10.46
CA LEU A 164 -4.04 14.57 9.64
C LEU A 164 -4.24 15.96 10.24
N ALA A 165 -5.28 16.18 11.04
CA ALA A 165 -5.53 17.46 11.70
C ALA A 165 -4.61 17.70 12.90
N GLU A 166 -3.88 16.69 13.35
CA GLU A 166 -2.91 16.83 14.44
C GLU A 166 -1.72 17.68 14.00
N HIS A 167 -1.44 18.74 14.76
CA HIS A 167 -0.41 19.72 14.42
C HIS A 167 1.00 19.11 14.28
N THR A 168 1.30 18.07 15.07
CA THR A 168 2.56 17.32 14.99
C THR A 168 2.68 16.60 13.65
N THR A 169 1.64 15.88 13.23
CA THR A 169 1.55 15.20 11.93
C THR A 169 1.74 16.14 10.77
N LEU A 170 1.09 17.31 10.78
CA LEU A 170 1.26 18.32 9.74
C LEU A 170 2.71 18.82 9.66
N ARG A 171 3.28 19.21 10.80
CA ARG A 171 4.66 19.73 10.85
C ARG A 171 5.66 18.68 10.37
N GLU A 172 5.53 17.45 10.85
CA GLU A 172 6.45 16.37 10.49
C GLU A 172 6.29 15.98 9.04
N GLY A 173 5.07 15.90 8.54
CA GLY A 173 4.81 15.60 7.14
C GLY A 173 5.38 16.65 6.19
N LEU A 174 5.29 17.93 6.52
CA LEU A 174 5.93 19.00 5.74
C LEU A 174 7.46 18.86 5.74
N VAL A 175 8.09 18.61 6.89
CA VAL A 175 9.55 18.45 6.99
C VAL A 175 10.01 17.23 6.22
N VAL A 176 9.34 16.10 6.41
CA VAL A 176 9.63 14.82 5.74
C VAL A 176 9.45 14.97 4.23
N GLY A 177 8.39 15.64 3.78
CA GLY A 177 8.17 15.92 2.37
C GLY A 177 9.28 16.78 1.76
N LEU A 178 9.71 17.86 2.44
CA LEU A 178 10.83 18.68 1.99
C LEU A 178 12.16 17.92 1.95
N LEU A 179 12.41 17.05 2.93
CA LEU A 179 13.60 16.18 2.94
C LEU A 179 13.61 15.23 1.74
N GLY A 180 12.49 14.57 1.46
CA GLY A 180 12.37 13.68 0.30
C GLY A 180 12.52 14.44 -1.01
N ALA A 181 11.82 15.58 -1.16
CA ALA A 181 11.90 16.41 -2.36
C ALA A 181 13.33 16.88 -2.63
N GLY A 182 14.01 17.37 -1.59
CA GLY A 182 15.39 17.83 -1.64
C GLY A 182 16.38 16.72 -1.95
N ALA A 183 16.20 15.53 -1.37
CA ALA A 183 17.04 14.38 -1.64
C ALA A 183 16.99 13.97 -3.12
N VAL A 184 15.78 13.83 -3.69
CA VAL A 184 15.61 13.48 -5.11
C VAL A 184 16.13 14.60 -6.02
N ALA A 185 15.81 15.85 -5.72
CA ALA A 185 16.26 17.00 -6.51
C ALA A 185 17.79 17.11 -6.53
N LEU A 186 18.44 16.93 -5.37
CA LEU A 186 19.90 16.95 -5.27
C LEU A 186 20.54 15.78 -6.01
N TRP A 187 19.97 14.57 -5.88
CA TRP A 187 20.44 13.39 -6.61
C TRP A 187 20.46 13.65 -8.12
N PHE A 188 19.34 14.10 -8.69
CA PHE A 188 19.26 14.36 -10.12
C PHE A 188 20.06 15.58 -10.56
N LEU A 189 20.22 16.59 -9.71
CA LEU A 189 21.14 17.70 -10.00
C LEU A 189 22.58 17.19 -10.15
N VAL A 190 23.04 16.28 -9.29
CA VAL A 190 24.36 15.67 -9.38
C VAL A 190 24.49 14.85 -10.67
N ILE A 191 23.54 13.96 -10.94
CA ILE A 191 23.53 13.12 -12.16
C ILE A 191 23.54 13.98 -13.43
N ASP A 192 22.70 14.99 -13.50
CA ASP A 192 22.61 15.92 -14.62
C ASP A 192 23.90 16.71 -14.82
N THR A 193 24.52 17.15 -13.74
CA THR A 193 25.79 17.89 -13.78
C THR A 193 26.93 17.01 -14.28
N VAL A 194 27.04 15.78 -13.77
CA VAL A 194 28.04 14.79 -14.23
C VAL A 194 27.84 14.44 -15.71
N ALA A 195 26.59 14.39 -16.17
CA ALA A 195 26.25 14.16 -17.57
C ALA A 195 26.41 15.40 -18.47
N GLY A 196 26.85 16.55 -17.94
CA GLY A 196 27.05 17.79 -18.71
C GLY A 196 25.77 18.50 -19.15
N ARG A 197 24.62 18.17 -18.54
CA ARG A 197 23.28 18.65 -18.91
C ARG A 197 22.52 19.12 -17.66
N VAL A 198 23.05 20.14 -16.99
CA VAL A 198 22.53 20.67 -15.72
C VAL A 198 21.02 20.95 -15.80
N LEU A 199 20.25 20.44 -14.83
CA LEU A 199 18.79 20.58 -14.73
C LEU A 199 17.99 19.95 -15.90
N PHE A 200 18.59 19.02 -16.64
CA PHE A 200 17.90 18.31 -17.72
C PHE A 200 16.74 17.46 -17.21
N THR A 201 16.91 16.73 -16.10
CA THR A 201 15.88 15.85 -15.54
C THR A 201 14.59 16.61 -15.23
N PRO A 202 14.58 17.71 -14.45
CA PRO A 202 13.36 18.47 -14.22
C PRO A 202 12.80 19.12 -15.49
N ALA A 203 13.64 19.50 -16.46
CA ALA A 203 13.19 20.00 -17.76
C ALA A 203 12.47 18.92 -18.59
N ALA A 204 13.03 17.70 -18.66
CA ALA A 204 12.47 16.58 -19.41
C ALA A 204 11.13 16.14 -18.81
N LEU A 205 11.07 15.95 -17.49
CA LEU A 205 9.84 15.57 -16.80
C LEU A 205 8.78 16.67 -16.86
N GLY A 206 9.18 17.95 -16.72
CA GLY A 206 8.29 19.09 -16.95
C GLY A 206 7.75 19.15 -18.39
N SER A 207 8.58 18.80 -19.38
CA SER A 207 8.16 18.76 -20.78
C SER A 207 7.15 17.66 -21.05
N VAL A 208 7.28 16.50 -20.41
CA VAL A 208 6.26 15.45 -20.48
C VAL A 208 4.95 15.92 -19.86
N ILE A 209 4.98 16.47 -18.65
CA ILE A 209 3.77 16.80 -17.89
C ILE A 209 3.02 18.01 -18.46
N PHE A 210 3.73 19.09 -18.80
CA PHE A 210 3.11 20.37 -19.16
C PHE A 210 3.04 20.62 -20.65
N HIS A 211 3.87 19.93 -21.44
CA HIS A 211 4.00 20.18 -22.87
C HIS A 211 3.71 18.93 -23.73
N GLY A 212 3.48 17.77 -23.13
CA GLY A 212 3.20 16.53 -23.84
C GLY A 212 4.37 16.01 -24.67
N ALA A 213 5.61 16.27 -24.23
CA ALA A 213 6.81 15.82 -24.95
C ALA A 213 6.83 14.30 -25.15
N THR A 214 7.08 13.86 -26.38
CA THR A 214 7.11 12.43 -26.75
C THR A 214 8.51 11.95 -27.13
N GLY A 215 9.51 12.84 -27.13
CA GLY A 215 10.90 12.48 -27.30
C GLY A 215 11.88 13.59 -26.89
N MET A 216 13.17 13.28 -26.99
CA MET A 216 14.25 14.21 -26.60
C MET A 216 14.22 15.56 -27.34
N ALA A 217 13.81 15.56 -28.62
CA ALA A 217 13.75 16.78 -29.41
C ALA A 217 12.69 17.78 -28.91
N ASP A 218 11.70 17.30 -28.14
CA ASP A 218 10.61 18.11 -27.60
C ASP A 218 10.95 18.72 -26.23
N VAL A 219 12.11 18.36 -25.65
CA VAL A 219 12.49 18.80 -24.30
C VAL A 219 12.77 20.30 -24.29
N ARG A 220 11.98 21.02 -23.49
CA ARG A 220 12.14 22.45 -23.26
C ARG A 220 13.00 22.70 -22.03
N VAL A 221 14.28 22.98 -22.26
CA VAL A 221 15.22 23.36 -21.21
C VAL A 221 15.15 24.87 -20.98
N ASP A 222 14.07 25.31 -20.36
CA ASP A 222 13.84 26.70 -20.01
C ASP A 222 13.45 26.85 -18.53
N ALA A 223 13.63 28.05 -17.99
CA ALA A 223 13.43 28.33 -16.57
C ALA A 223 11.98 28.08 -16.12
N LEU A 224 10.98 28.37 -16.95
CA LEU A 224 9.57 28.21 -16.59
C LEU A 224 9.22 26.72 -16.48
N THR A 225 9.63 25.91 -17.45
CA THR A 225 9.40 24.46 -17.44
C THR A 225 10.07 23.80 -16.24
N ILE A 226 11.32 24.17 -15.93
CA ILE A 226 12.07 23.66 -14.79
C ILE A 226 11.39 24.06 -13.46
N LEU A 227 11.01 25.33 -13.30
CA LEU A 227 10.37 25.83 -12.08
C LEU A 227 8.97 25.22 -11.88
N ALA A 228 8.19 25.07 -12.95
CA ALA A 228 6.88 24.43 -12.90
C ALA A 228 6.98 22.96 -12.44
N TYR A 229 7.93 22.21 -13.02
CA TYR A 229 8.17 20.83 -12.58
C TYR A 229 8.70 20.77 -11.15
N THR A 230 9.60 21.67 -10.77
CA THR A 230 10.10 21.74 -9.38
C THR A 230 8.96 21.99 -8.40
N GLY A 231 8.04 22.90 -8.70
CA GLY A 231 6.84 23.13 -7.89
C GLY A 231 5.93 21.90 -7.80
N PHE A 232 5.67 21.23 -8.93
CA PHE A 232 4.90 19.98 -8.97
C PHE A 232 5.54 18.87 -8.13
N HIS A 233 6.86 18.67 -8.29
CA HIS A 233 7.66 17.70 -7.54
C HIS A 233 7.60 17.94 -6.04
N PHE A 234 7.84 19.18 -5.60
CA PHE A 234 7.74 19.53 -4.18
C PHE A 234 6.31 19.35 -3.66
N GLY A 235 5.27 19.72 -4.43
CA GLY A 235 3.89 19.49 -4.07
C GLY A 235 3.57 18.01 -3.86
N ALA A 236 4.02 17.14 -4.76
CA ALA A 236 3.85 15.69 -4.64
C ALA A 236 4.55 15.14 -3.40
N PHE A 237 5.80 15.54 -3.15
CA PHE A 237 6.55 15.10 -1.98
C PHE A 237 6.01 15.63 -0.65
N LEU A 238 5.45 16.84 -0.62
CA LEU A 238 4.75 17.35 0.56
C LEU A 238 3.51 16.51 0.88
N ALA A 239 2.73 16.13 -0.13
CA ALA A 239 1.60 15.22 0.05
C ALA A 239 2.06 13.84 0.56
N THR A 240 3.11 13.27 -0.04
CA THR A 240 3.71 12.00 0.41
C THR A 240 4.23 12.09 1.85
N GLY A 241 4.88 13.19 2.22
CA GLY A 241 5.36 13.43 3.58
C GLY A 241 4.23 13.46 4.60
N LEU A 242 3.12 14.16 4.29
CA LEU A 242 1.91 14.18 5.12
C LEU A 242 1.31 12.78 5.30
N VAL A 243 1.23 11.99 4.22
CA VAL A 243 0.77 10.59 4.29
C VAL A 243 1.71 9.76 5.15
N ALA A 244 3.02 9.87 4.98
CA ALA A 244 4.00 9.13 5.77
C ALA A 244 3.93 9.48 7.26
N ALA A 245 3.84 10.76 7.61
CA ALA A 245 3.68 11.20 8.99
C ALA A 245 2.35 10.72 9.60
N ALA A 246 1.25 10.78 8.85
CA ALA A 246 -0.04 10.27 9.33
C ALA A 246 -0.02 8.75 9.57
N ILE A 247 0.68 8.00 8.72
CA ILE A 247 0.88 6.56 8.91
C ILE A 247 1.69 6.28 10.18
N VAL A 248 2.77 7.03 10.43
CA VAL A 248 3.60 6.86 11.62
C VAL A 248 2.84 7.23 12.89
N GLY A 249 2.15 8.38 12.92
CA GLY A 249 1.31 8.74 14.07
C GLY A 249 0.21 7.72 14.34
N TYR A 250 -0.39 7.16 13.29
CA TYR A 250 -1.35 6.06 13.43
C TYR A 250 -0.71 4.75 13.94
N ALA A 251 0.55 4.49 13.58
CA ALA A 251 1.28 3.29 14.02
C ALA A 251 1.62 3.31 15.51
N GLU A 252 1.92 4.49 16.08
CA GLU A 252 2.18 4.66 17.52
C GLU A 252 0.98 4.29 18.38
N ASP A 253 -0.24 4.63 17.93
CA ASP A 253 -1.47 4.44 18.71
C ASP A 253 -1.98 2.99 18.77
N ARG A 254 -1.53 2.13 17.85
CA ARG A 254 -2.21 0.85 17.58
C ARG A 254 -1.22 -0.30 17.47
N HIS A 255 -0.43 -0.36 16.39
CA HIS A 255 0.44 -1.48 16.08
C HIS A 255 1.53 -1.10 15.06
N ALA A 256 2.77 -1.52 15.31
CA ALA A 256 3.93 -1.28 14.42
C ALA A 256 3.76 -1.88 13.01
N TYR A 257 2.88 -2.87 12.84
CA TYR A 257 2.56 -3.52 11.56
C TYR A 257 2.01 -2.60 10.47
N VAL A 258 1.46 -1.43 10.82
CA VAL A 258 1.03 -0.43 9.84
C VAL A 258 2.21 0.08 9.00
N LEU A 259 3.42 0.12 9.59
CA LEU A 259 4.64 0.49 8.89
C LEU A 259 5.02 -0.52 7.80
N LEU A 260 4.76 -1.82 8.03
CA LEU A 260 4.92 -2.84 6.99
C LEU A 260 3.97 -2.57 5.81
N GLY A 261 2.72 -2.20 6.10
CA GLY A 261 1.77 -1.77 5.07
C GLY A 261 2.25 -0.53 4.30
N ALA A 262 2.90 0.41 4.98
CA ALA A 262 3.50 1.60 4.36
C ALA A 262 4.67 1.25 3.44
N VAL A 263 5.57 0.37 3.89
CA VAL A 263 6.69 -0.13 3.09
C VAL A 263 6.19 -0.90 1.88
N LEU A 264 5.19 -1.76 2.05
CA LEU A 264 4.57 -2.48 0.94
C LEU A 264 3.90 -1.53 -0.05
N LEU A 265 3.20 -0.50 0.43
CA LEU A 265 2.61 0.53 -0.44
C LEU A 265 3.70 1.25 -1.23
N PHE A 266 4.79 1.65 -0.56
CA PHE A 266 5.91 2.29 -1.21
C PHE A 266 6.50 1.40 -2.31
N VAL A 267 6.80 0.13 -2.00
CA VAL A 267 7.38 -0.80 -2.96
C VAL A 267 6.45 -1.05 -4.15
N THR A 268 5.15 -1.32 -3.91
CA THR A 268 4.20 -1.57 -4.99
C THR A 268 3.89 -0.32 -5.81
N PHE A 269 3.87 0.86 -5.18
CA PHE A 269 3.76 2.12 -5.90
C PHE A 269 4.98 2.39 -6.79
N GLU A 270 6.20 2.13 -6.31
CA GLU A 270 7.42 2.32 -7.08
C GLU A 270 7.49 1.37 -8.29
N THR A 271 7.10 0.10 -8.12
CA THR A 271 7.01 -0.86 -9.23
C THR A 271 5.94 -0.45 -10.24
N PHE A 272 4.79 0.02 -9.78
CA PHE A 272 3.77 0.63 -10.63
C PHE A 272 4.32 1.84 -11.40
N PHE A 273 4.98 2.78 -10.71
CA PHE A 273 5.46 4.03 -11.30
C PHE A 273 6.51 3.76 -12.39
N ILE A 274 7.48 2.88 -12.13
CA ILE A 274 8.48 2.48 -13.12
C ILE A 274 7.80 1.81 -14.33
N GLY A 275 6.83 0.93 -14.07
CA GLY A 275 6.04 0.28 -15.12
C GLY A 275 5.25 1.29 -15.96
N LEU A 276 4.60 2.26 -15.32
CA LEU A 276 3.86 3.33 -15.97
C LEU A 276 4.78 4.17 -16.87
N VAL A 277 5.95 4.57 -16.39
CA VAL A 277 6.92 5.32 -17.19
C VAL A 277 7.40 4.47 -18.37
N ALA A 278 7.62 3.16 -18.18
CA ALA A 278 8.02 2.26 -19.26
C ALA A 278 6.99 2.20 -20.40
N ILE A 279 5.70 2.24 -20.09
CA ILE A 279 4.62 2.21 -21.11
C ILE A 279 4.37 3.61 -21.68
N ALA A 280 4.21 4.61 -20.81
CA ALA A 280 3.70 5.94 -21.19
C ALA A 280 4.79 6.87 -21.74
N ALA A 281 6.05 6.64 -21.33
CA ALA A 281 7.16 7.53 -21.66
C ALA A 281 8.49 6.74 -21.70
N GLN A 282 8.53 5.62 -22.44
CA GLN A 282 9.71 4.75 -22.51
C GLN A 282 11.00 5.50 -22.83
N TRP A 283 10.92 6.52 -23.68
CA TRP A 283 12.06 7.37 -24.05
C TRP A 283 12.69 8.06 -22.83
N LEU A 284 11.93 8.34 -21.76
CA LEU A 284 12.49 8.87 -20.52
C LEU A 284 13.46 7.89 -19.88
N LEU A 285 13.21 6.58 -19.96
CA LEU A 285 14.09 5.56 -19.38
C LEU A 285 15.39 5.38 -20.17
N GLU A 286 15.42 5.82 -21.43
CA GLU A 286 16.65 5.86 -22.23
C GLU A 286 17.57 7.01 -21.81
N VAL A 287 16.99 8.12 -21.32
CA VAL A 287 17.74 9.31 -20.91
C VAL A 287 17.91 9.45 -19.41
N ILE A 288 17.04 8.85 -18.62
CA ILE A 288 17.05 8.81 -17.15
C ILE A 288 16.91 7.34 -16.77
N PRO A 289 18.02 6.64 -16.48
CA PRO A 289 17.96 5.21 -16.27
C PRO A 289 17.14 4.87 -15.03
N TRP A 290 16.33 3.81 -15.12
CA TRP A 290 15.42 3.38 -14.04
C TRP A 290 16.12 3.21 -12.68
N TRP A 291 17.37 2.73 -12.67
CA TRP A 291 18.12 2.52 -11.43
C TRP A 291 18.42 3.84 -10.73
N SER A 292 18.58 4.95 -11.48
CA SER A 292 18.80 6.27 -10.90
C SER A 292 17.54 6.78 -10.22
N ILE A 293 16.36 6.50 -10.79
CA ILE A 293 15.06 6.79 -10.17
C ILE A 293 14.94 5.99 -8.87
N ALA A 294 15.21 4.69 -8.92
CA ALA A 294 15.15 3.82 -7.74
C ALA A 294 16.10 4.27 -6.62
N VAL A 295 17.33 4.65 -6.95
CA VAL A 295 18.30 5.15 -5.95
C VAL A 295 17.86 6.50 -5.37
N ALA A 296 17.38 7.44 -6.19
CA ALA A 296 16.83 8.70 -5.70
C ALA A 296 15.71 8.46 -4.68
N ASN A 297 14.74 7.59 -5.01
CA ASN A 297 13.62 7.27 -4.13
C ASN A 297 14.07 6.53 -2.88
N LEU A 298 15.06 5.64 -2.97
CA LEU A 298 15.63 4.96 -1.80
C LEU A 298 16.34 5.94 -0.86
N VAL A 299 17.11 6.89 -1.39
CA VAL A 299 17.77 7.93 -0.59
C VAL A 299 16.74 8.83 0.08
N ALA A 300 15.69 9.23 -0.65
CA ALA A 300 14.58 10.00 -0.10
C ALA A 300 13.87 9.23 1.02
N ALA A 301 13.46 7.98 0.77
CA ALA A 301 12.80 7.12 1.75
C ALA A 301 13.67 6.90 3.00
N ALA A 302 14.98 6.69 2.82
CA ALA A 302 15.92 6.55 3.93
C ALA A 302 16.03 7.83 4.76
N GLY A 303 16.12 9.00 4.13
CA GLY A 303 16.17 10.29 4.83
C GLY A 303 14.87 10.61 5.58
N MET A 304 13.73 10.36 4.93
CA MET A 304 12.39 10.50 5.50
C MET A 304 12.18 9.56 6.70
N GLY A 305 12.50 8.27 6.53
CA GLY A 305 12.41 7.25 7.56
C GLY A 305 13.36 7.51 8.73
N TYR A 306 14.58 7.97 8.48
CA TYR A 306 15.52 8.36 9.53
C TYR A 306 14.99 9.51 10.38
N TYR A 307 14.44 10.56 9.75
CA TYR A 307 13.85 11.68 10.48
C TYR A 307 12.68 11.23 11.35
N LEU A 308 11.75 10.45 10.79
CA LEU A 308 10.59 9.94 11.53
C LEU A 308 11.03 9.01 12.66
N GLY A 309 11.92 8.05 12.41
CA GLY A 309 12.42 7.14 13.45
C GLY A 309 13.10 7.87 14.61
N ARG A 310 13.77 9.00 14.34
CA ARG A 310 14.36 9.86 15.38
C ARG A 310 13.34 10.65 16.19
N ARG A 311 12.13 10.86 15.66
CA ARG A 311 11.02 11.54 16.35
C ARG A 311 10.12 10.59 17.10
N HIS A 312 10.10 9.33 16.68
CA HIS A 312 9.27 8.27 17.25
C HIS A 312 10.16 7.13 17.79
N PRO A 313 11.00 7.37 18.81
CA PRO A 313 11.96 6.38 19.31
C PRO A 313 11.27 5.15 19.94
N ASP A 314 10.10 5.34 20.55
CA ASP A 314 9.32 4.25 21.15
C ASP A 314 8.80 3.29 20.08
N LEU A 315 8.39 3.81 18.92
CA LEU A 315 8.00 3.01 17.76
C LEU A 315 9.19 2.22 17.20
N VAL A 316 10.38 2.82 17.15
CA VAL A 316 11.62 2.14 16.72
C VAL A 316 12.01 1.04 17.70
N ALA A 317 11.90 1.29 19.01
CA ALA A 317 12.16 0.28 20.04
C ALA A 317 11.18 -0.89 19.91
N ALA A 318 9.89 -0.62 19.71
CA ALA A 318 8.85 -1.64 19.51
C ALA A 318 9.07 -2.51 18.26
N LEU A 319 9.77 -2.01 17.24
CA LEU A 319 10.18 -2.80 16.07
C LEU A 319 11.42 -3.68 16.33
N GLY A 320 12.24 -3.32 17.31
CA GLY A 320 13.51 -3.97 17.63
C GLY A 320 13.40 -5.12 18.63
N GLU A 321 12.37 -5.12 19.47
CA GLU A 321 12.11 -6.23 20.41
C GLU A 321 11.36 -7.36 19.70
N PRO A 322 11.93 -8.58 19.59
CA PRO A 322 11.18 -9.72 19.09
C PRO A 322 10.04 -10.01 20.08
N GLU A 323 8.78 -9.96 19.60
CA GLU A 323 7.56 -10.23 20.38
C GLU A 323 7.60 -11.52 21.25
N LEU A 324 8.54 -12.43 20.96
CA LEU A 324 8.84 -13.61 21.77
C LEU A 324 9.33 -13.26 23.19
N GLU A 325 10.19 -12.26 23.37
CA GLU A 325 10.72 -11.91 24.70
C GLU A 325 9.64 -11.33 25.61
N ARG A 326 8.78 -10.47 25.05
CA ARG A 326 7.65 -9.84 25.77
C ARG A 326 6.61 -10.87 26.23
N ASN A 327 6.34 -11.90 25.42
CA ASN A 327 5.41 -12.97 25.76
C ASN A 327 6.02 -13.98 26.75
N VAL A 328 7.34 -14.17 26.75
CA VAL A 328 8.05 -15.01 27.72
C VAL A 328 8.13 -14.32 29.09
N GLU A 329 8.49 -13.04 29.16
CA GLU A 329 8.49 -12.28 30.42
C GLU A 329 7.10 -12.14 31.04
N ALA A 330 6.06 -11.98 30.22
CA ALA A 330 4.68 -11.92 30.71
C ALA A 330 4.17 -13.29 31.20
N ALA A 331 4.76 -14.39 30.73
CA ALA A 331 4.43 -15.75 31.12
C ALA A 331 5.26 -16.27 32.32
N GLU A 332 6.33 -15.58 32.70
CA GLU A 332 7.09 -15.94 33.91
C GLU A 332 6.29 -15.59 35.18
N PRO A 333 5.99 -16.58 36.05
CA PRO A 333 5.30 -16.31 37.30
C PRO A 333 6.19 -15.47 38.21
N ARG A 334 5.74 -14.24 38.52
CA ARG A 334 6.40 -13.37 39.51
C ARG A 334 6.52 -14.11 40.84
N GLU A 335 7.75 -14.25 41.32
CA GLU A 335 8.06 -14.90 42.59
C GLU A 335 7.31 -14.18 43.73
N PRO A 336 6.53 -14.89 44.56
CA PRO A 336 5.75 -14.25 45.61
C PRO A 336 6.69 -13.60 46.65
N PRO A 337 6.33 -12.43 47.19
CA PRO A 337 7.15 -11.74 48.17
C PRO A 337 7.38 -12.61 49.40
N THR A 338 8.65 -12.74 49.80
CA THR A 338 9.08 -13.52 50.96
C THR A 338 8.39 -12.99 52.22
N PRO A 339 7.62 -13.80 52.96
CA PRO A 339 6.94 -13.32 54.16
C PRO A 339 7.96 -12.97 55.26
N PRO A 340 7.72 -11.91 56.07
CA PRO A 340 8.63 -11.52 57.15
C PRO A 340 8.75 -12.65 58.18
N GLY A 341 9.99 -12.96 58.56
CA GLY A 341 10.34 -14.08 59.43
C GLY A 341 9.57 -14.11 60.75
N ALA A 342 9.06 -15.30 61.09
CA ALA A 342 8.42 -15.59 62.37
C ALA A 342 9.46 -15.51 63.50
N GLY A 343 9.39 -14.45 64.30
CA GLY A 343 10.07 -14.33 65.58
C GLY A 343 9.53 -15.37 66.57
N THR A 344 10.44 -16.12 67.17
CA THR A 344 10.20 -17.15 68.16
C THR A 344 9.53 -16.60 69.43
N THR A 345 8.31 -17.05 69.75
CA THR A 345 7.71 -16.86 71.08
C THR A 345 8.11 -18.03 71.99
N GLY A 346 9.08 -17.81 72.88
CA GLY A 346 9.35 -18.70 74.01
C GLY A 346 8.37 -18.42 75.14
N VAL A 347 7.63 -19.44 75.57
CA VAL A 347 6.79 -19.43 76.78
C VAL A 347 7.52 -20.24 77.84
N GLY A 348 7.76 -19.64 79.01
CA GLY A 348 8.13 -20.33 80.24
C GLY A 348 7.40 -19.65 81.41
N PRO A 349 6.64 -20.38 82.25
CA PRO A 349 5.90 -19.78 83.35
C PRO A 349 6.63 -19.88 84.70
N GLY A 350 6.40 -18.91 85.59
CA GLY A 350 6.53 -19.10 87.04
C GLY A 350 7.26 -17.98 87.79
N THR A 351 6.49 -17.06 88.37
CA THR A 351 6.80 -16.28 89.59
C THR A 351 6.33 -17.06 90.84
N PRO A 352 6.70 -16.70 92.09
CA PRO A 352 7.36 -15.47 92.56
C PRO A 352 8.76 -15.63 93.16
#